data_AF-A0A0A8X930-F1
#
_entry.id   AF-A0A0A8X930-F1
#
_cell.length_a   1.000
_cell.length_b   1.000
_cell.length_c   1.000
_cell.angle_alpha   90.00
_cell.angle_beta   90.00
_cell.angle_gamma   90.00
#
_symmetry.space_group_name_H-M   'P 1'
#
loop_
_entity.id
_entity.type
_entity.pdbx_description
1 polymer ?
#
loop_
_entity_poly.entity_id
_entity_poly.type
_entity_poly.pdbx_seq_one_letter_code
_entity_poly.pdbx_strand_id
1 'polypeptide(L)' 'MSLKVYAILLKTAGIAVFLVPMFMKGMGYIATISPTLMFSLIGIGVVLLIVGNVLEAKAMRNGEYFRRRRFRK' A
#
# COMPACT_ATOMS: atom_id res chain seq x y z
N MET A 1 -16.61 -2.55 5.93
CA MET A 1 -15.76 -1.62 5.16
C MET A 1 -15.84 -1.97 3.68
N SER A 2 -15.87 -0.99 2.76
CA SER A 2 -15.90 -1.25 1.30
C SER A 2 -14.55 -1.75 0.80
N LEU A 3 -14.54 -2.59 -0.25
CA LEU A 3 -13.32 -3.12 -0.89
C LEU A 3 -12.36 -2.00 -1.33
N LYS A 4 -12.91 -0.85 -1.69
CA LYS A 4 -12.13 0.36 -1.97
C LYS A 4 -11.29 0.84 -0.80
N VAL A 5 -11.88 0.86 0.39
CA VAL A 5 -11.19 1.34 1.59
C VAL A 5 -10.06 0.39 1.93
N TYR A 6 -10.30 -0.93 1.83
CA TYR A 6 -9.24 -1.93 1.97
C TYR A 6 -8.13 -1.74 0.94
N ALA A 7 -8.46 -1.52 -0.33
CA ALA A 7 -7.47 -1.29 -1.39
C ALA A 7 -6.58 -0.07 -1.11
N ILE A 8 -7.17 1.04 -0.67
CA ILE A 8 -6.43 2.26 -0.30
C ILE A 8 -5.54 1.98 0.91
N LEU A 9 -6.09 1.38 1.98
CA LEU A 9 -5.33 1.07 3.19
C LEU A 9 -4.13 0.14 2.90
N LEU A 10 -4.33 -0.90 2.08
CA LEU A 10 -3.26 -1.82 1.69
C LEU A 10 -2.17 -1.14 0.86
N LYS A 11 -2.53 -0.23 -0.04
CA LYS A 11 -1.54 0.55 -0.79
C LYS A 11 -0.77 1.51 0.09
N THR A 12 -1.47 2.24 0.96
CA THR A 12 -0.84 3.17 1.90
C THR A 12 0.07 2.42 2.86
N ALA A 13 -0.36 1.26 3.38
CA ALA A 13 0.48 0.39 4.21
C ALA A 13 1.69 -0.14 3.44
N GLY A 14 1.50 -0.61 2.21
CA GLY A 14 2.61 -1.06 1.35
C GLY A 14 3.67 0.02 1.15
N ILE A 15 3.26 1.26 0.87
CA ILE A 15 4.17 2.41 0.74
C ILE A 15 4.82 2.74 2.10
N ALA A 16 4.06 2.73 3.19
CA ALA A 16 4.57 3.03 4.53
C ALA A 16 5.65 2.03 4.98
N VAL A 17 5.53 0.76 4.61
CA VAL A 17 6.54 -0.28 4.89
C VAL A 17 7.89 0.04 4.24
N PHE A 18 7.93 0.80 3.14
CA PHE A 18 9.17 1.30 2.55
C PHE A 18 9.65 2.61 3.15
N LEU A 19 8.73 3.58 3.28
CA LEU A 19 9.09 4.94 3.67
C LEU A 19 9.48 5.02 5.14
N VAL A 20 8.76 4.35 6.04
CA VAL A 20 9.00 4.46 7.49
C VAL A 20 10.41 4.01 7.87
N PRO A 21 10.91 2.82 7.48
CA PRO A 21 12.28 2.42 7.79
C PRO A 21 13.33 3.34 7.15
N MET A 22 13.07 3.85 5.95
CA MET A 22 13.97 4.76 5.26
C MET A 22 14.08 6.11 5.99
N PHE A 23 12.96 6.68 6.43
CA PHE A 23 12.93 7.89 7.25
C PHE A 23 13.56 7.66 8.63
N MET A 24 13.26 6.54 9.30
CA MET A 24 13.87 6.21 10.59
C MET A 24 15.39 6.08 10.50
N LYS A 25 15.91 5.49 9.40
CA LYS A 25 17.34 5.46 9.11
C LYS A 25 17.90 6.86 8.84
N GLY A 26 17.23 7.66 8.01
CA GLY A 26 17.64 9.02 7.68
C GLY A 26 17.66 9.98 8.89
N MET A 27 16.75 9.78 9.85
CA MET A 27 16.69 10.52 11.11
C MET A 27 17.67 10.01 12.17
N GLY A 28 18.40 8.91 11.91
CA GLY A 28 19.36 8.35 12.85
C GLY A 28 18.76 7.53 14.00
N TYR A 29 17.45 7.23 13.97
CA TYR A 29 16.82 6.34 14.97
C TYR A 29 17.28 4.88 14.83
N ILE A 30 17.69 4.48 13.62
CA ILE A 30 18.21 3.14 13.34
C ILE A 30 19.57 3.29 12.68
N ALA A 31 20.62 2.78 13.33
CA ALA A 31 22.00 2.87 12.84
C ALA A 31 22.25 1.99 11.60
N THR A 32 21.69 0.77 11.58
CA THR A 32 21.86 -0.19 10.48
C THR A 32 20.58 -0.97 10.23
N ILE A 33 20.27 -1.19 8.96
CA ILE A 33 19.23 -2.14 8.53
C ILE A 33 19.98 -3.27 7.83
N SER A 34 19.82 -4.51 8.31
CA SER A 34 20.47 -5.65 7.68
C SER A 34 19.92 -5.85 6.26
N PRO A 35 20.73 -6.33 5.29
CA PRO A 35 20.25 -6.61 3.95
C PRO A 35 19.03 -7.55 3.95
N THR A 36 19.04 -8.56 4.81
CA THR A 36 17.93 -9.49 5.00
C THR A 36 16.64 -8.79 5.38
N LEU A 37 16.67 -7.89 6.38
CA LEU A 37 15.48 -7.11 6.76
C LEU A 37 15.01 -6.22 5.62
N MET A 38 15.93 -5.62 4.87
CA MET A 38 15.59 -4.78 3.72
C MET A 38 14.86 -5.58 2.63
N PHE A 39 15.36 -6.77 2.28
CA PHE A 39 14.70 -7.65 1.31
C PHE A 39 13.35 -8.16 1.81
N SER A 40 13.22 -8.48 3.10
CA SER A 40 11.93 -8.87 3.69
C SER A 40 10.92 -7.72 3.62
N LEU A 41 11.32 -6.49 3.95
CA LEU A 41 10.46 -5.31 3.86
C LEU A 41 10.02 -5.03 2.42
N ILE A 42 10.94 -5.17 1.45
CA ILE A 42 10.62 -5.06 0.03
C ILE A 42 9.58 -6.11 -0.37
N GLY A 43 9.80 -7.37 0.00
CA GLY A 43 8.87 -8.46 -0.29
C GLY A 43 7.47 -8.19 0.28
N ILE A 44 7.38 -7.81 1.55
CA ILE A 44 6.11 -7.49 2.22
C ILE A 44 5.43 -6.31 1.55
N GLY A 45 6.17 -5.23 1.28
CA GLY A 45 5.64 -4.03 0.65
C GLY A 45 5.07 -4.31 -0.75
N VAL A 46 5.78 -5.09 -1.57
CA VAL A 46 5.31 -5.50 -2.91
C VAL A 46 4.04 -6.34 -2.80
N VAL A 47 3.97 -7.31 -1.88
CA VAL A 47 2.78 -8.13 -1.68
C VAL A 47 1.57 -7.26 -1.30
N LEU A 48 1.74 -6.32 -0.36
CA LEU A 48 0.67 -5.40 0.04
C LEU A 48 0.15 -4.56 -1.13
N LEU A 49 1.06 -4.04 -1.98
CA LEU A 49 0.69 -3.28 -3.17
C LEU A 49 -0.06 -4.12 -4.20
N ILE A 50 0.38 -5.36 -4.46
CA ILE A 50 -0.28 -6.29 -5.37
C ILE A 50 -1.69 -6.62 -4.87
N VAL A 51 -1.82 -7.01 -3.60
CA VAL A 51 -3.12 -7.32 -2.99
C VAL A 51 -4.04 -6.09 -3.02
N GLY A 52 -3.52 -4.91 -2.71
CA GLY A 52 -4.25 -3.64 -2.82
C GLY A 52 -4.77 -3.39 -4.24
N ASN A 53 -3.95 -3.61 -5.28
CA ASN A 53 -4.35 -3.51 -6.69
C ASN A 53 -5.46 -4.53 -7.05
N VAL A 54 -5.35 -5.78 -6.59
CA VAL A 54 -6.35 -6.82 -6.86
C VAL A 54 -7.70 -6.46 -6.23
N LEU A 55 -7.70 -5.95 -4.99
CA LEU A 55 -8.92 -5.50 -4.32
C LEU A 55 -9.53 -4.28 -5.01
N GLU A 56 -8.71 -3.35 -5.49
CA GLU A 56 -9.17 -2.21 -6.28
C GLU A 56 -9.84 -2.67 -7.58
N ALA A 57 -9.23 -3.62 -8.29
CA ALA A 57 -9.80 -4.18 -9.52
C ALA A 57 -11.14 -4.89 -9.26
N LYS A 58 -11.25 -5.64 -8.14
CA LYS A 58 -12.53 -6.21 -7.69
C LYS A 58 -13.57 -5.13 -7.36
N ALA A 59 -13.18 -4.06 -6.67
CA ALA A 59 -14.06 -2.95 -6.35
C ALA A 59 -14.56 -2.20 -7.60
N MET A 60 -13.71 -2.07 -8.64
CA MET A 60 -14.10 -1.51 -9.93
C MET A 60 -15.10 -2.40 -10.67
N ARG A 61 -14.88 -3.73 -10.69
CA ARG A 61 -15.83 -4.71 -11.28
C ARG A 61 -17.18 -4.72 -10.58
N ASN A 62 -17.20 -4.52 -9.26
CA ASN A 62 -18.43 -4.44 -8.48
C ASN A 62 -19.16 -3.09 -8.62
N GLY A 63 -18.73 -2.22 -9.53
CA GLY A 63 -19.38 -0.93 -9.81
C GLY A 63 -19.24 0.10 -8.69
N GLU A 64 -18.45 -0.17 -7.64
CA GLU A 64 -18.31 0.78 -6.52
C GLU A 64 -17.71 2.09 -7.03
N TYR A 65 -16.76 2.06 -7.98
CA TYR A 65 -16.15 3.26 -8.59
C TYR A 65 -17.07 4.04 -9.55
N PHE A 66 -18.10 3.38 -10.11
CA PHE A 66 -19.03 4.00 -11.05
C PHE A 66 -19.95 5.05 -10.38
N ARG A 67 -20.27 4.89 -9.08
CA ARG A 67 -21.12 5.86 -8.37
C ARG A 67 -20.49 7.25 -8.26
N ARG A 68 -19.16 7.39 -8.30
CA ARG A 68 -18.47 8.71 -8.27
C ARG A 68 -18.19 9.32 -9.64
N ARG A 69 -18.10 8.54 -10.72
CA ARG A 69 -17.86 9.10 -12.07
C ARG A 69 -19.09 9.81 -12.64
N ARG A 70 -20.30 9.51 -12.16
CA ARG A 70 -21.55 10.15 -12.63
C ARG A 70 -21.83 11.52 -12.01
N PHE A 71 -21.19 11.86 -10.88
CA PHE A 71 -21.32 13.18 -10.21
C PHE A 71 -20.21 14.17 -10.60
N ARG A 72 -19.43 13.85 -11.65
CA ARG A 72 -18.32 14.68 -12.15
C ARG A 72 -18.51 15.08 -13.62
N LYS A 73 -19.77 15.13 -14.07
CA LYS A 73 -20.21 15.77 -15.31
C LYS A 73 -21.16 16.90 -14.95
#